data_AF-A0A8E0V129-F1
#
_entry.id   AF-A0A8E0V129-F1
#
_cell.length_a   1.000
_cell.length_b   1.000
_cell.length_c   1.000
_cell.angle_alpha   90.00
_cell.angle_beta   90.00
_cell.angle_gamma   90.00
#
_symmetry.space_group_name_H-M   'P 1'
#
loop_
_entity.id
_entity.type
_entity.pdbx_description
1 polymer ?
#
loop_
_entity_poly.entity_id
_entity_poly.type
_entity_poly.pdbx_seq_one_letter_code
_entity_poly.pdbx_strand_id
1 'polypeptide(L)'
;MDLVQKKIKVSDDADEADASSEAAANVSESTDVELDSHPLLAHLRLYIFSDVYLGSELKQLAYERLTACFVGISRPQTLDQHRKVISVMRVASLKIQPSDSLLDWLAHYAAYTVDQLSSSALFSRTS
;
A
#
# COMPACT_ATOMS: atom_id res chain seq x y z
N MET A 1 -28.02 -37.27 -67.78
CA MET A 1 -27.31 -36.01 -67.52
C MET A 1 -27.17 -35.85 -66.02
N ASP A 2 -26.13 -36.50 -65.49
CA ASP A 2 -25.16 -36.02 -64.48
C ASP A 2 -25.61 -35.33 -63.16
N LEU A 3 -25.56 -36.13 -62.09
CA LEU A 3 -24.64 -36.05 -60.93
C LEU A 3 -24.07 -34.69 -60.40
N VAL A 4 -24.18 -34.55 -59.07
CA VAL A 4 -23.29 -33.86 -58.07
C VAL A 4 -23.63 -32.44 -57.56
N GLN A 5 -24.32 -32.44 -56.40
CA GLN A 5 -23.99 -31.82 -55.11
C GLN A 5 -23.23 -30.48 -55.05
N LYS A 6 -23.81 -29.47 -54.37
CA LYS A 6 -23.05 -28.49 -53.58
C LYS A 6 -23.73 -28.19 -52.24
N LYS A 7 -23.30 -28.97 -51.24
CA LYS A 7 -23.09 -28.67 -49.81
C LYS A 7 -24.01 -27.64 -49.14
N ILE A 8 -24.98 -28.16 -48.37
CA ILE A 8 -25.59 -27.49 -47.23
C ILE A 8 -24.59 -27.54 -46.06
N LYS A 9 -24.33 -26.41 -45.41
CA LYS A 9 -23.80 -26.37 -44.03
C LYS A 9 -24.51 -25.24 -43.27
N VAL A 10 -25.28 -25.65 -42.26
CA VAL A 10 -25.90 -24.84 -41.19
C VAL A 10 -25.23 -25.26 -39.87
N SER A 11 -25.37 -24.40 -38.85
CA SER A 11 -24.85 -24.41 -37.46
C SER A 11 -23.50 -23.72 -37.27
N ASP A 12 -23.31 -22.82 -36.30
CA ASP A 12 -24.06 -22.38 -35.10
C ASP A 12 -23.67 -20.91 -34.86
N ASP A 13 -24.61 -19.97 -34.65
CA ASP A 13 -25.25 -19.55 -33.39
C ASP A 13 -24.53 -18.35 -32.75
N ALA A 14 -25.33 -17.45 -32.18
CA ALA A 14 -25.11 -16.01 -32.09
C ALA A 14 -24.01 -15.58 -31.10
N ASP A 15 -23.20 -14.62 -31.54
CA ASP A 15 -22.27 -13.84 -30.73
C ASP A 15 -22.93 -12.55 -30.23
N GLU A 16 -22.29 -11.93 -29.24
CA GLU A 16 -22.68 -10.77 -28.43
C GLU A 16 -23.34 -11.10 -27.07
N ALA A 17 -22.50 -11.68 -26.21
CA ALA A 17 -22.70 -11.75 -24.77
C ALA A 17 -22.78 -10.34 -24.14
N ASP A 18 -23.92 -10.04 -23.54
CA ASP A 18 -24.15 -8.94 -22.61
C ASP A 18 -23.26 -9.13 -21.37
N ALA A 19 -22.14 -8.40 -21.35
CA ALA A 19 -21.16 -8.45 -20.28
C ALA A 19 -21.76 -7.84 -19.00
N SER A 20 -22.29 -8.72 -18.17
CA SER A 20 -22.68 -8.45 -16.79
C SER A 20 -21.56 -7.73 -16.03
N SER A 21 -22.00 -6.70 -15.32
CA SER A 21 -21.26 -5.91 -14.34
C SER A 21 -20.62 -6.81 -13.26
N GLU A 22 -19.41 -7.28 -13.54
CA GLU A 22 -18.47 -7.85 -12.57
C GLU A 22 -17.23 -6.95 -12.49
N ALA A 23 -17.40 -5.73 -11.97
CA ALA A 23 -16.28 -4.95 -11.44
C ALA A 23 -15.89 -5.48 -10.05
N ALA A 24 -15.62 -6.78 -9.97
CA ALA A 24 -15.01 -7.40 -8.80
C ALA A 24 -13.51 -7.54 -9.05
N ALA A 25 -12.74 -7.00 -8.10
CA ALA A 25 -11.43 -7.50 -7.76
C ALA A 25 -10.36 -7.50 -8.87
N ASN A 26 -9.87 -6.31 -9.22
CA ASN A 26 -8.43 -6.19 -9.48
C ASN A 26 -7.91 -4.87 -8.90
N VAL A 27 -7.97 -4.75 -7.57
CA VAL A 27 -6.92 -4.00 -6.87
C VAL A 27 -5.69 -4.85 -7.07
N SER A 28 -4.96 -4.56 -8.16
CA SER A 28 -3.70 -5.21 -8.47
C SER A 28 -2.85 -5.15 -7.22
N GLU A 29 -2.66 -6.33 -6.63
CA GLU A 29 -1.69 -6.65 -5.59
C GLU A 29 -0.28 -6.56 -6.18
N SER A 30 0.02 -5.44 -6.84
CA SER A 30 1.37 -5.04 -7.16
C SER A 30 1.87 -4.22 -5.97
N THR A 31 2.00 -4.86 -4.81
CA THR A 31 2.99 -4.40 -3.83
C THR A 31 4.35 -4.71 -4.41
N ASP A 32 4.77 -3.83 -5.32
CA ASP A 32 6.10 -3.24 -5.34
C ASP A 32 7.16 -4.09 -4.63
N VAL A 33 7.72 -5.05 -5.37
CA VAL A 33 8.78 -5.96 -4.91
C VAL A 33 10.04 -5.18 -4.49
N GLU A 34 10.17 -3.89 -4.85
CA GLU A 34 11.24 -3.02 -4.33
C GLU A 34 10.97 -2.51 -2.91
N LEU A 35 9.70 -2.38 -2.51
CA LEU A 35 9.30 -1.90 -1.18
C LEU A 35 9.53 -2.97 -0.10
N ASP A 36 9.58 -4.25 -0.49
CA ASP A 36 9.85 -5.41 0.36
C ASP A 36 11.25 -5.44 0.98
N SER A 37 12.21 -4.71 0.40
CA SER A 37 13.61 -4.72 0.83
C SER A 37 13.97 -3.61 1.83
N HIS A 38 13.02 -2.73 2.19
CA HIS A 38 13.34 -1.56 3.00
C HIS A 38 13.32 -1.86 4.51
N PRO A 39 14.35 -1.43 5.28
CA PRO A 39 14.42 -1.65 6.73
C PRO A 39 13.17 -1.18 7.49
N LEU A 40 12.56 -0.08 7.03
CA LEU A 40 11.34 0.47 7.62
C LEU A 40 10.16 -0.52 7.57
N LEU A 41 9.96 -1.21 6.44
CA LEU A 41 8.88 -2.19 6.30
C LEU A 41 9.20 -3.48 7.08
N ALA A 42 10.48 -3.87 7.12
CA ALA A 42 10.93 -4.99 7.93
C ALA A 42 10.65 -4.75 9.43
N HIS A 43 10.94 -3.56 9.96
CA HIS A 43 10.65 -3.20 11.35
C HIS A 43 9.16 -3.17 11.65
N LEU A 44 8.32 -2.67 10.74
CA LEU A 44 6.86 -2.72 10.89
C LEU A 44 6.33 -4.16 10.89
N ARG A 45 6.81 -5.01 9.97
CA ARG A 45 6.43 -6.43 9.93
C ARG A 45 6.84 -7.14 11.20
N LEU A 46 8.04 -6.86 11.71
CA LEU A 46 8.52 -7.41 12.97
C LEU A 46 7.68 -6.92 14.15
N TYR A 47 7.24 -5.67 14.15
CA TYR A 47 6.32 -5.13 15.16
C TYR A 47 4.99 -5.87 15.16
N ILE A 48 4.36 -6.01 14.00
CA ILE A 48 3.09 -6.74 13.86
C ILE A 48 3.27 -8.22 14.26
N PHE A 49 4.36 -8.84 13.82
CA PHE A 49 4.65 -10.23 14.12
C PHE A 49 4.91 -10.46 15.61
N SER A 50 5.63 -9.55 16.26
CA SER A 50 5.92 -9.64 17.69
C SER A 50 4.69 -9.39 18.56
N ASP A 51 3.74 -8.57 18.11
CA ASP A 51 2.45 -8.42 18.81
C ASP A 51 1.63 -9.71 18.83
N VAL A 52 1.68 -10.50 17.76
CA VAL A 52 0.90 -11.74 17.63
C VAL A 52 1.60 -12.94 18.25
N TYR A 53 2.93 -13.04 18.11
CA TYR A 53 3.66 -14.28 18.37
C TYR A 53 4.79 -14.18 19.41
N LEU A 54 5.24 -12.98 19.80
CA LEU A 54 6.39 -12.83 20.69
C LEU A 54 6.09 -11.95 21.92
N GLY A 55 7.02 -11.94 22.86
CA GLY A 55 6.91 -11.14 24.08
C GLY A 55 6.99 -9.64 23.82
N SER A 56 6.49 -8.87 24.78
CA SER A 56 6.43 -7.39 24.76
C SER A 56 7.78 -6.71 24.52
N GLU A 57 8.89 -7.34 24.91
CA GLU A 57 10.25 -6.79 24.72
C GLU A 57 10.63 -6.67 23.24
N LEU A 58 10.28 -7.67 22.41
CA LEU A 58 10.57 -7.61 20.98
C LEU A 58 9.68 -6.61 20.26
N LYS A 59 8.41 -6.51 20.68
CA LYS A 59 7.47 -5.49 20.19
C LYS A 59 8.02 -4.09 20.48
N GLN A 60 8.52 -3.88 21.69
CA GLN A 60 9.13 -2.61 22.08
C GLN A 60 10.41 -2.31 21.28
N LEU A 61 11.29 -3.30 21.09
CA LEU A 61 12.49 -3.09 20.27
C LEU A 61 12.13 -2.75 18.81
N ALA A 62 11.14 -3.43 18.23
CA ALA A 62 10.67 -3.15 16.87
C ALA A 62 10.07 -1.74 16.77
N TYR A 63 9.32 -1.32 17.78
CA TYR A 63 8.78 0.04 17.90
C TYR A 63 9.89 1.10 17.90
N GLU A 64 10.90 0.93 18.76
CA GLU A 64 12.01 1.86 18.88
C GLU A 64 12.80 1.96 17.57
N ARG A 65 13.07 0.83 16.90
CA ARG A 65 13.75 0.82 15.61
C ARG A 65 12.93 1.50 14.52
N LEU A 66 11.63 1.22 14.47
CA LEU A 66 10.73 1.81 13.48
C LEU A 66 10.62 3.33 13.64
N THR A 67 10.36 3.80 14.86
CA THR A 67 10.24 5.23 15.17
C THR A 67 11.56 5.96 14.95
N ALA A 68 12.70 5.37 15.30
CA ALA A 68 14.01 5.93 14.99
C ALA A 68 14.24 6.09 13.47
N CYS A 69 13.79 5.13 12.65
CA CYS A 69 13.86 5.28 11.20
C CYS A 69 13.00 6.44 10.68
N PHE A 70 11.79 6.64 11.20
CA PHE A 70 10.94 7.78 10.84
C PHE A 70 11.55 9.12 11.26
N VAL A 71 12.09 9.20 12.48
CA VAL A 71 12.79 10.40 12.97
C VAL A 71 14.02 10.71 12.11
N GLY A 72 14.79 9.69 11.72
CA GLY A 72 15.92 9.84 10.80
C GLY A 72 15.53 10.33 9.41
N ILE A 73 14.33 9.98 8.93
CA ILE A 73 13.79 10.53 7.68
C ILE A 73 13.41 12.00 7.85
N SER A 74 12.90 12.41 9.02
CA SER A 74 12.50 13.77 9.43
C SER A 74 11.53 14.48 8.47
N ARG A 75 12.01 14.82 7.27
CA ARG A 75 11.24 15.27 6.12
C ARG A 75 11.66 14.39 4.92
N PRO A 76 10.78 13.52 4.40
CA PRO A 76 11.08 12.82 3.17
C PRO A 76 11.36 13.87 2.08
N GLN A 77 12.53 13.79 1.44
CA GLN A 77 12.96 14.73 0.39
C GLN A 77 12.81 14.12 -0.99
N THR A 78 12.92 12.79 -1.09
CA THR A 78 12.79 12.07 -2.36
C THR A 78 11.40 11.46 -2.50
N LEU A 79 10.95 11.33 -3.74
CA LEU A 79 9.66 10.72 -4.06
C LEU A 79 9.58 9.28 -3.51
N ASP A 80 10.70 8.54 -3.57
CA ASP A 80 10.80 7.19 -3.04
C ASP A 80 10.62 7.13 -1.52
N GLN A 81 11.19 8.09 -0.78
CA GLN A 81 11.00 8.18 0.67
C GLN A 81 9.53 8.45 1.02
N HIS A 82 8.86 9.34 0.28
CA HIS A 82 7.43 9.60 0.47
C HIS A 82 6.60 8.34 0.22
N ARG A 83 6.82 7.64 -0.90
CA ARG A 83 6.11 6.39 -1.22
C ARG A 83 6.30 5.34 -0.13
N LYS A 84 7.52 5.21 0.40
CA LYS A 84 7.85 4.28 1.50
C LYS A 84 7.11 4.63 2.79
N VAL A 85 7.18 5.89 3.22
CA VAL A 85 6.47 6.38 4.42
C VAL A 85 4.97 6.13 4.31
N ILE A 86 4.36 6.50 3.18
CA ILE A 86 2.93 6.29 2.91
C ILE A 86 2.59 4.81 2.93
N SER A 87 3.40 3.97 2.29
CA SER A 87 3.16 2.53 2.24
C SER A 87 3.22 1.89 3.63
N VAL A 88 4.20 2.27 4.45
CA VAL A 88 4.32 1.78 5.83
C VAL A 88 3.14 2.24 6.69
N MET A 89 2.74 3.51 6.60
CA MET A 89 1.56 4.02 7.30
C MET A 89 0.28 3.29 6.90
N ARG A 90 0.11 3.02 5.60
CA ARG A 90 -1.04 2.27 5.08
C ARG A 90 -1.06 0.85 5.63
N VAL A 91 0.06 0.13 5.60
CA VAL A 91 0.15 -1.23 6.17
C VAL A 91 -0.13 -1.21 7.67
N ALA A 92 0.41 -0.24 8.41
CA ALA A 92 0.16 -0.08 9.83
C ALA A 92 -1.34 0.09 10.12
N SER A 93 -2.02 1.00 9.41
CA SER A 93 -3.45 1.27 9.60
C SER A 93 -4.37 0.08 9.31
N LEU A 94 -3.92 -0.86 8.48
CA LEU A 94 -4.71 -2.03 8.09
C LEU A 94 -4.49 -3.23 9.01
N LYS A 95 -3.30 -3.35 9.61
CA LYS A 95 -2.89 -4.56 10.36
C LYS A 95 -2.81 -4.36 11.86
N ILE A 96 -2.71 -3.12 12.34
CA ILE A 96 -2.58 -2.81 13.76
C ILE A 96 -3.94 -2.39 14.33
N GLN A 97 -4.20 -2.75 15.59
CA GLN A 97 -5.43 -2.33 16.26
C GLN A 97 -5.47 -0.80 16.44
N PRO A 98 -6.64 -0.15 16.31
CA PRO A 98 -6.76 1.31 16.41
C PRO A 98 -6.28 1.92 17.73
N SER A 99 -6.28 1.15 18.82
CA SER A 99 -5.85 1.58 20.15
C SER A 99 -4.35 1.41 20.41
N ASP A 100 -3.58 0.98 19.40
CA ASP A 100 -2.15 0.74 19.55
C ASP A 100 -1.35 2.05 19.50
N SER A 101 -0.35 2.17 20.38
CA SER A 101 0.47 3.37 20.52
C SER A 101 1.28 3.70 19.27
N LEU A 102 1.57 2.72 18.41
CA LEU A 102 2.28 2.97 17.15
C LEU A 102 1.43 3.77 16.16
N LEU A 103 0.11 3.53 16.10
CA LEU A 103 -0.77 4.31 15.23
C LEU A 103 -0.88 5.75 15.71
N ASP A 104 -1.00 5.96 17.03
CA ASP A 104 -1.00 7.30 17.62
C ASP A 104 0.30 8.03 17.30
N TRP A 105 1.46 7.37 17.45
CA TRP A 105 2.75 7.96 17.11
C TRP A 105 2.87 8.31 15.62
N LEU A 106 2.41 7.43 14.73
CA LEU A 106 2.43 7.68 13.29
C LEU A 106 1.52 8.84 12.88
N ALA A 107 0.37 9.00 13.54
CA ALA A 107 -0.51 10.14 13.32
C ALA A 107 0.16 11.46 13.72
N HIS A 108 0.83 11.49 14.87
CA HIS A 108 1.62 12.65 15.30
C HIS A 108 2.77 12.95 14.33
N TYR A 109 3.49 11.93 13.85
CA TYR A 109 4.52 12.11 12.83
C TYR A 109 3.94 12.68 11.52
N ALA A 110 2.81 12.17 11.05
CA ALA A 110 2.16 12.68 9.84
C ALA A 110 1.77 14.15 10.00
N ALA A 111 1.15 14.53 11.12
CA ALA A 111 0.80 15.91 11.42
C ALA A 111 2.04 16.82 11.46
N TYR A 112 3.11 16.37 12.10
CA TYR A 112 4.39 17.09 12.14
C TYR A 112 4.99 17.31 10.75
N THR A 113 4.94 16.30 9.87
CA THR A 113 5.43 16.45 8.49
C THR A 113 4.58 17.44 7.66
N VAL A 114 3.27 17.48 7.88
CA VAL A 114 2.37 18.45 7.21
C VAL A 114 2.65 19.86 7.70
N ASP A 115 2.79 20.07 9.01
CA ASP A 115 3.07 21.39 9.59
C ASP A 115 4.40 21.98 9.06
N GLN A 116 5.42 21.13 8.94
CA GLN A 116 6.69 21.51 8.33
C GLN A 116 6.58 21.83 6.83
N LEU A 117 5.66 21.20 6.09
CA LEU A 117 5.40 21.54 4.70
C LEU A 117 4.77 22.92 4.57
N SER A 118 3.82 23.28 5.44
CA SER A 118 3.22 24.61 5.50
C SER A 118 4.22 25.72 5.88
N SER A 119 5.21 25.39 6.70
CA SER A 119 6.26 26.34 7.12
C SER A 119 7.39 26.50 6.09
N SER A 120 7.51 25.59 5.12
CA SER A 120 8.47 25.68 4.03
C SER A 120 8.02 26.76 3.04
N ALA A 121 8.90 27.70 2.69
CA ALA A 121 8.66 28.95 1.94
C ALA A 121 7.95 28.88 0.56
N LEU A 122 7.42 27.74 0.14
CA LEU A 122 6.52 27.61 -1.01
C LEU A 122 5.09 28.08 -0.70
N PHE A 123 4.65 28.07 0.56
CA PHE A 123 3.33 28.61 0.95
C PHE A 123 3.33 30.13 1.08
N SER A 124 4.49 30.77 1.26
CA SER A 124 4.62 32.23 1.38
C SER A 124 4.65 32.96 0.02
N ARG A 125 4.43 32.28 -1.12
CA ARG A 125 4.43 32.92 -2.45
C ARG A 125 3.03 33.25 -3.01
N THR A 126 1.96 33.09 -2.22
CA THR A 126 0.58 33.39 -2.65
C THR A 126 -0.24 34.18 -1.63
N SER A 127 0.40 35.01 -0.80
CA SER A 127 -0.31 36.02 0.01
C SER A 127 0.07 37.43 -0.39
#